data_AF-A0A1D6JZL1-F1
#
_entry.id   AF-A0A1D6JZL1-F1
#
_cell.length_a   1.000
_cell.length_b   1.000
_cell.length_c   1.000
_cell.angle_alpha   90.00
_cell.angle_beta   90.00
_cell.angle_gamma   90.00
#
_symmetry.space_group_name_H-M   'P 1'
#
loop_
_entity.id
_entity.type
_entity.pdbx_description
1 polymer ?
#
loop_
_entity_poly.entity_id
_entity_poly.type
_entity_poly.pdbx_seq_one_letter_code
_entity_poly.pdbx_strand_id
1 'polypeptide(L)'
;MAGPRRLLLLVPLLVLLGAHPPQCGSAEEGTKVSLELYYESLCPYCSRFIVNRLAGIFEDGLIDAVHLRLVPYGNARVASNSEISCQKHLATQQ
;
A
#
# COMPACT_ATOMS: atom_id res chain seq x y z
N MET A 1 -43.81 -46.33 24.29
CA MET A 1 -42.46 -45.84 24.67
C MET A 1 -41.74 -45.33 23.42
N ALA A 2 -42.00 -44.09 23.00
CA ALA A 2 -41.30 -43.44 21.89
C ALA A 2 -40.25 -42.48 22.49
N GLY A 3 -39.01 -42.94 22.56
CA GLY A 3 -37.92 -42.21 23.23
C GLY A 3 -37.46 -40.96 22.46
N PRO A 4 -36.79 -40.00 23.13
CA PRO A 4 -36.45 -38.67 22.61
C PRO A 4 -35.23 -38.69 21.67
N ARG A 5 -35.08 -39.75 20.86
CA ARG A 5 -33.94 -39.96 19.96
C ARG A 5 -33.88 -38.95 18.80
N ARG A 6 -34.97 -38.22 18.54
CA ARG A 6 -35.00 -37.16 17.52
C ARG A 6 -34.26 -35.89 17.94
N LEU A 7 -34.06 -35.65 19.25
CA LEU A 7 -33.41 -34.42 19.72
C LEU A 7 -31.88 -34.49 19.68
N LEU A 8 -31.28 -35.69 19.73
CA LEU A 8 -29.82 -35.86 19.68
C LEU A 8 -29.20 -35.59 18.30
N LEU A 9 -29.98 -35.64 17.22
CA LEU A 9 -29.51 -35.38 15.85
C LEU A 9 -29.44 -33.88 15.50
N LEU A 10 -30.03 -33.00 16.31
CA LEU A 10 -30.05 -31.55 16.06
C LEU A 10 -28.81 -30.82 16.60
N VAL A 11 -28.08 -31.44 17.54
CA VAL A 11 -26.90 -30.85 18.19
C VAL A 11 -25.69 -30.70 17.22
N PRO A 12 -25.32 -31.69 16.38
CA PRO A 12 -24.17 -31.51 15.48
C PRO A 12 -24.46 -30.50 14.36
N LEU A 13 -25.72 -30.29 13.98
CA LEU A 13 -26.12 -29.30 12.98
C LEU A 13 -25.93 -27.86 13.50
N LEU A 14 -26.16 -27.62 14.79
CA LEU A 14 -25.92 -26.31 15.42
C LEU A 14 -24.42 -26.00 15.55
N VAL A 15 -23.59 -27.02 15.80
CA VAL A 15 -22.12 -26.86 15.91
C VAL A 15 -21.48 -26.51 14.56
N LEU A 16 -21.99 -27.06 13.45
CA LEU A 16 -21.53 -26.67 12.11
C LEU A 16 -21.88 -25.22 11.73
N LEU A 17 -22.95 -24.64 12.28
CA LEU A 17 -23.31 -23.24 12.02
C LEU A 17 -22.44 -22.23 12.80
N GLY A 18 -21.84 -22.63 13.92
CA GLY A 18 -21.07 -21.76 14.81
C GLY A 18 -19.56 -21.69 14.53
N ALA A 19 -19.02 -22.58 13.69
CA ALA A 19 -17.59 -22.68 13.41
C ALA A 19 -17.19 -22.06 12.05
N HIS A 20 -17.88 -21.00 11.63
CA HIS A 20 -17.35 -20.19 10.53
C HIS A 20 -16.11 -19.47 11.07
N PRO A 21 -14.91 -19.67 10.50
CA PRO A 21 -13.80 -18.78 10.80
C PRO A 21 -14.29 -17.34 10.57
N PRO A 22 -13.81 -16.34 11.33
CA PRO A 22 -14.07 -14.96 10.95
C PRO A 22 -13.66 -14.88 9.49
N GLN A 23 -14.64 -14.64 8.62
CA GLN A 23 -14.34 -14.19 7.28
C GLN A 23 -13.59 -12.89 7.54
N CYS A 24 -12.26 -12.95 7.47
CA CYS A 24 -11.47 -11.79 7.15
C CYS A 24 -12.16 -11.27 5.91
N GLY A 25 -12.96 -10.22 6.09
CA GLY A 25 -13.33 -9.39 4.97
C GLY A 25 -12.00 -9.12 4.31
N SER A 26 -11.84 -9.61 3.07
CA SER A 26 -10.98 -8.86 2.17
C SER A 26 -11.50 -7.45 2.32
N ALA A 27 -10.67 -6.56 2.86
CA ALA A 27 -10.96 -5.15 2.74
C ALA A 27 -11.38 -5.01 1.27
N GLU A 28 -12.61 -4.58 1.03
CA GLU A 28 -12.96 -4.00 -0.26
C GLU A 28 -11.86 -2.99 -0.45
N GLU A 29 -10.85 -3.33 -1.25
CA GLU A 29 -9.74 -2.44 -1.56
C GLU A 29 -10.40 -1.42 -2.47
N GLY A 30 -11.15 -0.49 -1.84
CA GLY A 30 -11.73 0.65 -2.50
C GLY A 30 -10.60 1.23 -3.32
N THR A 31 -10.80 1.31 -4.62
CA THR A 31 -9.77 1.58 -5.61
C THR A 31 -8.83 2.66 -5.10
N LYS A 32 -7.64 2.25 -4.65
CA LYS A 32 -6.65 3.18 -4.08
C LYS A 32 -6.31 4.23 -5.12
N VAL A 33 -6.12 5.45 -4.66
CA VAL A 33 -5.68 6.53 -5.56
C VAL A 33 -4.23 6.26 -5.94
N SER A 34 -3.94 6.16 -7.23
CA SER A 34 -2.56 6.01 -7.71
C SER A 34 -1.81 7.32 -7.54
N LEU A 35 -0.66 7.28 -6.86
CA LEU A 35 0.23 8.43 -6.70
C LEU A 35 1.65 8.03 -7.10
N GLU A 36 2.22 8.72 -8.09
CA GLU A 36 3.58 8.47 -8.56
C GLU A 36 4.44 9.72 -8.42
N LEU A 37 5.58 9.59 -7.73
CA LEU A 37 6.56 10.65 -7.61
C LEU A 37 7.80 10.33 -8.45
N TYR A 38 7.99 11.09 -9.53
CA TYR A 38 9.19 11.07 -10.34
C TYR A 38 10.19 12.08 -9.77
N TYR A 39 11.36 11.60 -9.35
CA TYR A 39 12.32 12.43 -8.62
C TYR A 39 13.76 12.08 -8.96
N GLU A 40 14.69 12.89 -8.48
CA GLU A 40 16.13 12.65 -8.56
C GLU A 40 16.73 12.68 -7.17
N SER A 41 17.59 11.71 -6.87
CA SER A 41 18.17 11.54 -5.52
C SER A 41 18.95 12.76 -5.04
N LEU A 42 19.57 13.53 -5.97
CA LEU A 42 20.35 14.72 -5.65
C LEU A 42 19.58 16.03 -5.84
N CYS A 43 18.31 16.01 -6.27
CA CYS A 43 17.56 17.26 -6.43
C CYS A 43 17.11 17.81 -5.06
N PRO A 44 17.50 19.03 -4.68
CA PRO A 44 17.18 19.58 -3.36
C PRO A 44 15.69 19.85 -3.16
N TYR A 45 14.94 20.13 -4.23
CA TYR A 45 13.49 20.31 -4.14
C TYR A 45 12.78 18.97 -4.00
N CYS A 46 13.25 17.93 -4.70
CA CYS A 46 12.73 16.57 -4.56
C CYS A 46 12.91 16.06 -3.13
N SER A 47 14.12 16.19 -2.56
CA SER A 47 14.38 15.74 -1.17
C SER A 47 13.53 16.53 -0.17
N ARG A 48 13.45 17.86 -0.32
CA ARG A 48 12.58 18.71 0.53
C ARG A 48 11.11 18.32 0.42
N PHE A 49 10.61 17.99 -0.77
CA PHE A 49 9.23 17.53 -0.94
C PHE A 49 9.01 16.18 -0.26
N ILE A 50 9.90 15.21 -0.47
CA ILE A 50 9.77 13.87 0.12
C ILE A 50 9.74 13.97 1.65
N VAL A 51 10.70 14.68 2.24
CA VAL A 51 10.85 14.76 3.70
C VAL A 51 9.80 15.66 4.34
N ASN A 52 9.53 16.85 3.78
CA ASN A 52 8.71 17.85 4.46
C ASN A 52 7.25 17.87 4.01
N ARG A 53 6.86 17.07 3.01
CA ARG A 53 5.48 17.03 2.48
C ARG A 53 4.99 15.60 2.34
N LEU A 54 5.67 14.77 1.55
CA LEU A 54 5.21 13.41 1.27
C LEU A 54 5.22 12.52 2.52
N ALA A 55 6.20 12.67 3.41
CA ALA A 55 6.29 11.87 4.63
C ALA A 55 5.02 11.90 5.50
N GLY A 56 4.26 13.01 5.47
CA GLY A 56 3.01 13.14 6.24
C GLY A 56 1.92 12.14 5.85
N ILE A 57 1.96 11.56 4.64
CA ILE A 57 0.96 10.54 4.24
C ILE A 57 1.03 9.28 5.12
N PHE A 58 2.16 9.04 5.77
CA PHE A 58 2.38 7.89 6.64
C PHE A 58 1.94 8.15 8.10
N GLU A 59 1.68 9.40 8.48
CA GLU A 59 1.33 9.79 9.85
C GLU A 59 -0.18 9.70 10.12
N ASP A 60 -1.00 10.10 9.14
CA ASP A 60 -2.45 10.27 9.31
C ASP A 60 -3.30 9.13 8.70
N GLY A 61 -2.69 7.99 8.34
CA GLY A 61 -3.38 6.84 7.73
C GLY A 61 -3.76 7.03 6.25
N LEU A 62 -3.39 8.17 5.64
CA LEU A 62 -3.64 8.45 4.22
C LEU A 62 -2.98 7.41 3.28
N ILE A 63 -1.88 6.80 3.71
CA ILE A 63 -1.20 5.72 2.99
C ILE A 63 -2.14 4.54 2.68
N ASP A 64 -3.14 4.26 3.50
CA ASP A 64 -4.07 3.14 3.28
C ASP A 64 -4.99 3.38 2.07
N ALA A 65 -5.20 4.64 1.69
CA ALA A 65 -6.02 5.05 0.55
C ALA A 65 -5.22 5.27 -0.73
N VAL A 66 -3.88 5.18 -0.69
CA VAL A 66 -3.00 5.57 -1.80
C VAL A 66 -2.08 4.42 -2.21
N HIS A 67 -1.98 4.17 -3.51
CA HIS A 67 -0.93 3.32 -4.07
C HIS A 67 0.26 4.20 -4.47
N LEU A 68 1.21 4.37 -3.54
CA LEU A 68 2.40 5.21 -3.73
C LEU A 68 3.48 4.46 -4.53
N ARG A 69 3.97 5.07 -5.62
CA ARG A 69 5.17 4.65 -6.35
C ARG A 69 6.22 5.76 -6.36
N LEU A 70 7.45 5.43 -5.99
CA LEU A 70 8.61 6.32 -6.11
C LEU A 70 9.44 5.90 -7.33
N VAL A 71 9.68 6.83 -8.25
CA VAL A 71 10.40 6.59 -9.51
C VAL A 71 11.65 7.47 -9.57
N PRO A 72 12.85 6.93 -9.24
CA PRO A 72 14.10 7.68 -9.24
C PRO A 72 14.65 7.80 -10.67
N TYR A 73 14.21 8.82 -11.40
CA TYR A 73 14.68 9.13 -12.76
C TYR A 73 14.71 10.65 -13.00
N GLY A 74 13.56 11.33 -12.83
CA GLY A 74 13.39 12.76 -13.02
C GLY A 74 13.97 13.28 -14.34
N ASN A 75 14.90 14.24 -14.30
CA ASN A 75 15.49 14.84 -15.50
C ASN A 75 16.65 14.06 -16.11
N ALA A 76 16.87 12.80 -15.72
CA ALA A 76 17.85 11.96 -16.39
C ALA A 76 17.56 11.84 -17.91
N ARG A 77 18.62 11.59 -18.67
CA ARG A 77 18.59 11.40 -20.12
C ARG A 77 19.23 10.06 -20.45
N VAL A 78 18.64 9.34 -21.40
CA VAL A 78 19.18 8.08 -21.92
C VAL A 78 19.78 8.36 -23.29
N ALA A 79 21.06 8.09 -23.45
CA ALA A 79 21.75 8.15 -24.74
C ALA A 79 21.46 6.90 -25.59
N SER A 80 21.80 6.94 -26.88
CA SER A 80 21.56 5.83 -27.81
C SER A 80 22.32 4.54 -27.43
N ASN A 81 23.42 4.66 -26.69
CA ASN A 81 24.18 3.54 -26.11
C ASN A 81 23.58 3.04 -24.78
N SER A 82 22.36 3.48 -24.41
CA SER A 82 21.69 3.19 -23.13
C SER A 82 22.41 3.75 -21.89
N GLU A 83 23.37 4.65 -22.07
CA GLU A 83 23.98 5.37 -20.96
C GLU A 83 23.00 6.38 -20.36
N ILE A 84 22.89 6.39 -19.04
CA ILE A 84 22.01 7.30 -18.30
C ILE A 84 22.85 8.45 -17.76
N SER A 85 22.57 9.66 -18.23
CA SER A 85 23.15 10.90 -17.70
C SER A 85 22.15 11.60 -16.78
N CYS A 86 22.60 11.94 -15.57
CA CYS A 86 21.79 12.65 -14.58
C CYS A 86 22.31 14.08 -14.41
N GLN A 87 21.40 15.03 -14.21
CA GLN A 87 21.78 16.37 -13.77
C GLN A 87 22.34 16.32 -12.34
N LYS A 88 23.42 17.05 -12.09
CA LYS A 88 24.06 17.14 -10.77
C LYS A 88 23.66 18.46 -10.14
N HIS A 89 22.55 18.45 -9.40
CA HIS A 89 22.18 19.56 -8.53
C HIS A 89 22.79 19.35 -7.16
N LEU A 90 24.07 19.67 -7.00
CA LEU A 90 24.61 19.71 -5.64
C LEU A 90 23.93 20.88 -4.93
N ALA A 91 23.04 20.60 -3.98
CA ALA A 91 22.78 21.57 -2.93
C ALA A 91 24.12 21.81 -2.25
N THR A 92 24.63 23.04 -2.34
CA THR A 92 25.55 23.54 -1.33
C THR A 92 24.89 23.24 0.01
N GLN A 93 25.46 22.32 0.77
CA GLN A 93 25.19 22.19 2.19
C GLN A 93 25.66 23.52 2.79
N GLN A 94 24.73 24.47 2.93
CA GLN A 94 24.89 25.68 3.71
C GLN A 94 23.95 25.58 4.90
#